data_AF-A0AAI9TAB3-F1
#
_entry.id   AF-A0AAI9TAB3-F1
#
_cell.length_a   1.000
_cell.length_b   1.000
_cell.length_c   1.000
_cell.angle_alpha   90.00
_cell.angle_beta   90.00
_cell.angle_gamma   90.00
#
_symmetry.space_group_name_H-M   'P 1'
#
loop_
_entity.id
_entity.type
_entity.pdbx_description
1 polymer ?
#
loop_
_entity_poly.entity_id
_entity_poly.type
_entity_poly.pdbx_seq_one_letter_code
_entity_poly.pdbx_strand_id
1 'polypeptide(L)'
;MMRNIFPDLERSSDIYRRKRRVVLDCRRFGQRLHILAERFGDAVLSLIHFDRSTEVTSPVISEKIVIAPTDEVFGNFVKILEESQGDLLRKMSAAATPAFEHILYEDMRQQDLFALERQTPEDILKLPKGSQELRNLLQ
;
A
#
# COMPACT_ATOMS: atom_id res chain seq x y z
N MET A 1 16.07 -19.60 5.71
CA MET A 1 14.87 -19.14 4.98
C MET A 1 14.45 -20.13 3.88
N MET A 2 15.15 -20.27 2.75
CA MET A 2 14.73 -21.21 1.68
C MET A 2 14.62 -22.67 2.15
N ARG A 3 15.57 -23.14 2.97
CA ARG A 3 15.53 -24.49 3.57
C ARG A 3 14.35 -24.70 4.54
N ASN A 4 13.75 -23.62 5.05
CA ASN A 4 12.61 -23.70 5.97
C ASN A 4 11.28 -23.70 5.20
N ILE A 5 11.25 -23.07 4.02
CA ILE A 5 10.05 -22.94 3.18
C ILE A 5 9.97 -24.09 2.17
N PHE A 6 11.12 -24.52 1.65
CA PHE A 6 11.27 -25.61 0.68
C PHE A 6 12.46 -26.49 1.08
N PRO A 7 12.31 -27.34 2.10
CA PRO A 7 13.41 -28.16 2.64
C PRO A 7 13.97 -29.15 1.60
N ASP A 8 13.13 -29.62 0.68
CA ASP A 8 13.46 -30.69 -0.27
C ASP A 8 14.07 -30.20 -1.57
N LEU A 9 14.16 -28.87 -1.79
CA LEU A 9 14.73 -28.32 -3.01
C LEU A 9 16.26 -28.32 -2.97
N GLU A 10 16.85 -28.98 -3.97
CA GLU A 10 18.30 -28.95 -4.18
C GLU A 10 18.76 -27.54 -4.58
N ARG A 11 19.80 -27.02 -3.92
CA ARG A 11 20.27 -25.63 -4.08
C ARG A 11 20.79 -25.30 -5.49
N SER A 12 21.32 -26.29 -6.19
CA SER A 12 21.85 -26.19 -7.55
C SER A 12 20.73 -26.08 -8.61
N SER A 13 19.53 -26.58 -8.30
CA SER A 13 18.43 -26.70 -9.24
C SER A 13 17.93 -25.34 -9.75
N ASP A 14 17.49 -25.31 -11.00
CA ASP A 14 16.83 -24.13 -11.58
C ASP A 14 15.56 -23.77 -10.82
N ILE A 15 14.84 -24.78 -10.31
CA ILE A 15 13.62 -24.61 -9.52
C ILE A 15 13.92 -23.86 -8.22
N TYR A 16 14.98 -24.24 -7.50
CA TYR A 16 15.43 -23.53 -6.30
C TYR A 16 15.77 -22.07 -6.61
N ARG A 17 16.53 -21.82 -7.69
CA ARG A 17 16.88 -20.44 -8.11
C ARG A 17 15.64 -19.60 -8.41
N ARG A 18 14.64 -20.16 -9.09
CA ARG A 18 13.37 -19.48 -9.41
C ARG A 18 12.56 -19.19 -8.15
N LYS A 19 12.37 -20.17 -7.27
CA LYS A 19 11.64 -20.00 -6.00
C LYS A 19 12.35 -19.01 -5.07
N ARG A 20 13.68 -19.05 -5.00
CA ARG A 20 14.48 -18.09 -4.24
C ARG A 20 14.27 -16.67 -4.72
N ARG A 21 14.20 -16.44 -6.04
CA ARG A 21 13.93 -15.11 -6.59
C ARG A 21 12.59 -14.58 -6.11
N VAL A 22 11.52 -15.36 -6.23
CA VAL A 22 10.18 -14.98 -5.75
C VAL A 22 10.19 -14.64 -4.25
N VAL A 23 10.83 -15.47 -3.41
CA VAL A 23 10.91 -15.20 -1.96
C VAL A 23 11.68 -13.90 -1.65
N LEU A 24 12.75 -13.62 -2.40
CA LEU A 24 13.51 -12.38 -2.25
C LEU A 24 12.71 -11.16 -2.73
N ASP A 25 11.97 -11.30 -3.83
CA ASP A 25 11.11 -10.25 -4.35
C ASP A 25 9.98 -9.93 -3.36
N CYS A 26 9.30 -10.95 -2.81
CA CYS A 26 8.31 -10.76 -1.75
C CYS A 26 8.89 -10.10 -0.50
N ARG A 27 10.11 -10.50 -0.09
CA ARG A 27 10.79 -9.87 1.05
C ARG A 27 11.09 -8.40 0.78
N ARG A 28 11.65 -8.08 -0.39
CA ARG A 28 11.95 -6.70 -0.79
C ARG A 28 10.67 -5.87 -0.84
N PHE A 29 9.60 -6.42 -1.41
CA PHE A 29 8.31 -5.78 -1.47
C PHE A 29 7.78 -5.44 -0.08
N GLY A 30 7.74 -6.43 0.83
CA GLY A 30 7.33 -6.20 2.22
C GLY A 30 8.18 -5.16 2.94
N GLN A 31 9.50 -5.15 2.74
CA GLN A 31 10.39 -4.13 3.29
C GLN A 31 10.04 -2.72 2.78
N ARG A 32 9.71 -2.59 1.49
CA ARG A 32 9.34 -1.29 0.90
C ARG A 32 7.99 -0.79 1.39
N LEU A 33 7.01 -1.68 1.52
CA LEU A 33 5.72 -1.33 2.14
C LEU A 33 5.91 -0.91 3.60
N HIS A 34 6.74 -1.64 4.35
CA HIS A 34 7.04 -1.30 5.74
C HIS A 34 7.71 0.08 5.87
N ILE A 35 8.65 0.42 4.98
CA ILE A 35 9.26 1.76 4.96
C ILE A 35 8.20 2.85 4.74
N LEU A 36 7.24 2.63 3.83
CA LEU A 36 6.16 3.60 3.60
C LEU A 36 5.25 3.73 4.83
N ALA A 37 4.88 2.60 5.43
CA ALA A 37 4.04 2.55 6.62
C ALA A 37 4.70 3.23 7.84
N GLU A 38 5.99 2.95 8.11
CA GLU A 38 6.71 3.63 9.19
C GLU A 38 6.80 5.14 8.99
N ARG A 39 6.91 5.58 7.72
CA ARG A 39 7.11 7.00 7.40
C ARG A 39 5.83 7.81 7.45
N PHE A 40 4.72 7.22 7.00
CA PHE A 40 3.47 7.93 6.72
C PHE A 40 2.25 7.38 7.48
N GLY A 41 2.38 6.27 8.20
CA GLY A 41 1.31 5.55 8.89
C GLY A 41 0.83 4.31 8.11
N ASP A 42 0.31 3.31 8.81
CA ASP A 42 -0.05 2.01 8.22
C ASP A 42 -1.12 2.10 7.12
N ALA A 43 -2.12 2.95 7.34
CA ALA A 43 -3.21 3.14 6.38
C ALA A 43 -2.75 3.82 5.08
N VAL A 44 -1.52 4.34 4.98
CA VAL A 44 -0.96 4.80 3.69
C VAL A 44 -0.94 3.68 2.64
N LEU A 45 -0.87 2.42 3.09
CA LEU A 45 -0.87 1.26 2.21
C LEU A 45 -2.20 1.10 1.45
N SER A 46 -3.30 1.63 1.99
CA SER A 46 -4.60 1.66 1.31
C SER A 46 -4.63 2.57 0.07
N LEU A 47 -3.69 3.53 -0.02
CA LEU A 47 -3.56 4.40 -1.19
C LEU A 47 -2.86 3.71 -2.36
N ILE A 48 -2.20 2.57 -2.10
CA ILE A 48 -1.45 1.83 -3.10
C ILE A 48 -2.41 0.88 -3.82
N HIS A 49 -2.80 1.25 -5.03
CA HIS A 49 -3.71 0.46 -5.86
C HIS A 49 -2.94 -0.67 -6.55
N PHE A 50 -2.98 -1.86 -5.95
CA PHE A 50 -2.49 -3.08 -6.59
C PHE A 50 -3.57 -3.60 -7.53
N ASP A 51 -3.45 -3.25 -8.81
CA ASP A 51 -4.41 -3.68 -9.82
C ASP A 51 -4.47 -5.20 -9.95
N ARG A 52 -5.70 -5.74 -9.94
CA ARG A 52 -6.05 -7.07 -10.44
C ARG A 52 -7.12 -7.02 -11.54
N SER A 53 -7.66 -5.85 -11.89
CA SER A 53 -8.76 -5.66 -12.84
C SER A 53 -8.63 -4.35 -13.62
N THR A 54 -8.52 -4.49 -14.94
CA THR A 54 -8.22 -3.52 -16.01
C THR A 54 -9.16 -2.31 -16.16
N GLU A 55 -10.00 -1.96 -15.19
CA GLU A 55 -11.11 -1.01 -15.39
C GLU A 55 -10.89 0.41 -14.83
N VAL A 56 -9.78 0.70 -14.14
CA VAL A 56 -9.55 2.04 -13.57
C VAL A 56 -8.39 2.77 -14.26
N THR A 57 -8.70 3.93 -14.85
CA THR A 57 -7.77 4.87 -15.54
C THR A 57 -6.77 5.59 -14.62
N SER A 58 -6.62 5.16 -13.37
CA SER A 58 -5.66 5.71 -12.41
C SER A 58 -4.27 5.09 -12.63
N PRO A 59 -3.15 5.80 -12.41
CA PRO A 59 -1.83 5.18 -12.47
C PRO A 59 -1.72 4.04 -11.47
N VAL A 60 -1.83 2.83 -11.99
CA VAL A 60 -1.73 1.58 -11.24
C VAL A 60 -0.34 1.48 -10.63
N ILE A 61 -0.25 1.48 -9.29
CA ILE A 61 0.99 1.15 -8.60
C ILE A 61 1.07 -0.37 -8.51
N SER A 62 1.55 -1.00 -9.59
CA SER A 62 1.78 -2.44 -9.57
C SER A 62 2.90 -2.80 -8.60
N GLU A 63 2.87 -4.03 -8.07
CA GLU A 63 3.97 -4.60 -7.27
C GLU A 63 5.34 -4.41 -7.95
N LYS A 64 5.38 -4.49 -9.30
CA LYS A 64 6.58 -4.28 -10.09
C LYS A 64 7.14 -2.86 -9.97
N ILE A 65 6.29 -1.84 -9.87
CA ILE A 65 6.75 -0.44 -9.70
C ILE A 65 7.39 -0.26 -8.33
N VAL A 66 6.85 -0.92 -7.30
CA VAL A 66 7.42 -0.87 -5.96
C VAL A 66 8.74 -1.65 -5.89
N ILE A 67 8.88 -2.79 -6.57
CA ILE A 67 10.07 -3.66 -6.51
C ILE A 67 11.21 -3.22 -7.45
N ALA A 68 10.89 -2.67 -8.63
CA ALA A 68 11.86 -2.44 -9.71
C ALA A 68 13.01 -1.47 -9.37
N PRO A 69 12.80 -0.36 -8.64
CA PRO A 69 13.90 0.55 -8.29
C PRO A 69 15.02 -0.16 -7.52
N THR A 70 16.24 0.35 -7.57
CA THR A 70 17.28 -0.04 -6.60
C THR A 70 16.91 0.50 -5.21
N ASP A 71 17.57 0.01 -4.16
CA ASP A 71 17.27 0.48 -2.80
C ASP A 71 17.62 1.96 -2.61
N GLU A 72 18.68 2.44 -3.26
CA GLU A 72 19.03 3.87 -3.30
C GLU A 72 17.95 4.71 -3.98
N VAL A 73 17.49 4.29 -5.17
CA VAL A 73 16.45 5.01 -5.92
C VAL A 73 15.13 5.00 -5.15
N PHE A 74 14.78 3.89 -4.51
CA PHE A 74 13.59 3.81 -3.66
C PHE A 74 13.70 4.73 -2.44
N GLY A 75 14.86 4.77 -1.78
CA GLY A 75 15.11 5.68 -0.66
C GLY A 75 14.97 7.14 -1.06
N ASN A 76 15.52 7.52 -2.22
CA ASN A 76 15.36 8.87 -2.78
C ASN A 76 13.90 9.19 -3.12
N PHE A 77 13.15 8.23 -3.67
CA PHE A 77 11.71 8.39 -3.90
C PHE A 77 10.95 8.67 -2.59
N VAL A 78 11.19 7.89 -1.53
CA VAL A 78 10.54 8.10 -0.23
C VAL A 78 10.92 9.48 0.34
N LYS A 79 12.17 9.92 0.17
CA LYS A 79 12.62 11.25 0.58
C LYS A 79 11.88 12.37 -0.17
N ILE A 80 11.75 12.27 -1.48
CA ILE A 80 10.98 13.24 -2.29
C ILE A 80 9.51 13.26 -1.86
N LEU A 81 8.94 12.09 -1.59
CA LEU A 81 7.55 11.96 -1.15
C LEU A 81 7.33 12.61 0.22
N GLU A 82 8.28 12.42 1.14
CA GLU A 82 8.31 13.11 2.43
C GLU A 82 8.31 14.62 2.27
N GLU A 83 9.25 15.15 1.50
CA GLU A 83 9.44 16.60 1.31
C GLU A 83 8.26 17.26 0.61
N SER A 84 7.61 16.54 -0.32
CA SER A 84 6.53 17.10 -1.13
C SER A 84 5.14 16.90 -0.52
N GLN A 85 4.86 15.75 0.11
CA GLN A 85 3.50 15.34 0.50
C GLN A 85 3.44 14.68 1.89
N GLY A 86 4.53 14.64 2.66
CA GLY A 86 4.62 13.87 3.91
C GLY A 86 3.52 14.20 4.91
N ASP A 87 3.27 15.48 5.19
CA ASP A 87 2.21 15.91 6.10
C ASP A 87 0.81 15.54 5.62
N LEU A 88 0.56 15.64 4.31
CA LEU A 88 -0.72 15.24 3.73
C LEU A 88 -0.92 13.74 3.84
N LEU A 89 0.11 12.94 3.53
CA LEU A 89 0.05 11.48 3.62
C LEU A 89 -0.19 11.01 5.06
N ARG A 90 0.48 11.61 6.05
CA ARG A 90 0.23 11.31 7.47
C ARG A 90 -1.20 11.65 7.89
N LYS A 91 -1.70 12.82 7.50
CA LYS A 91 -3.08 13.24 7.82
C LYS A 91 -4.12 12.33 7.17
N MET A 92 -3.89 11.92 5.92
CA MET A 92 -4.77 10.97 5.23
C MET A 92 -4.69 9.58 5.85
N SER A 93 -3.49 9.08 6.15
CA SER A 93 -3.32 7.79 6.83
C SER A 93 -4.04 7.80 8.17
N ALA A 94 -3.84 8.83 9.01
CA ALA A 94 -4.51 8.92 10.30
C ALA A 94 -6.05 8.96 10.18
N ALA A 95 -6.57 9.66 9.16
CA ALA A 95 -8.00 9.69 8.90
C ALA A 95 -8.54 8.33 8.40
N ALA A 96 -7.75 7.59 7.62
CA ALA A 96 -8.11 6.28 7.09
C ALA A 96 -7.87 5.12 8.07
N THR A 97 -7.14 5.33 9.17
CA THR A 97 -6.80 4.28 10.14
C THR A 97 -8.02 3.49 10.63
N PRO A 98 -9.16 4.11 11.03
CA PRO A 98 -10.32 3.36 11.49
C PRO A 98 -10.87 2.40 10.41
N ALA A 99 -11.02 2.88 9.17
CA ALA A 99 -11.46 2.05 8.05
C ALA A 99 -10.44 0.95 7.72
N PHE A 100 -9.15 1.27 7.80
CA PHE A 100 -8.07 0.32 7.55
C PHE A 100 -8.02 -0.81 8.60
N GLU A 101 -8.14 -0.46 9.88
CA GLU A 101 -8.18 -1.44 10.98
C GLU A 101 -9.45 -2.31 10.90
N HIS A 102 -10.59 -1.73 10.54
CA HIS A 102 -11.83 -2.47 10.31
C HIS A 102 -11.67 -3.55 9.25
N ILE A 103 -11.06 -3.22 8.10
CA ILE A 103 -10.79 -4.16 7.01
C ILE A 103 -9.79 -5.25 7.46
N LEU A 104 -8.74 -4.87 8.19
CA LEU A 104 -7.65 -5.78 8.53
C LEU A 104 -8.03 -6.78 9.62
N TYR A 105 -8.82 -6.36 10.61
CA TYR A 105 -9.15 -7.15 11.79
C TYR A 105 -10.59 -7.68 11.80
N GLU A 106 -11.34 -7.53 10.69
CA GLU A 106 -12.75 -7.93 10.54
C GLU A 106 -13.61 -7.47 11.73
N ASP A 107 -13.34 -6.26 12.23
CA ASP A 107 -14.03 -5.77 13.41
C ASP A 107 -15.40 -5.18 13.04
N MET A 108 -16.39 -6.06 12.85
CA MET A 108 -17.78 -5.75 12.51
C MET A 108 -18.54 -4.91 13.56
N ARG A 109 -17.87 -4.34 14.57
CA ARG A 109 -18.49 -3.52 15.61
C ARG A 109 -18.90 -2.12 15.14
N GLN A 110 -18.41 -1.63 14.00
CA GLN A 110 -18.97 -0.45 13.34
C GLN A 110 -20.12 -0.88 12.42
N GLN A 111 -21.36 -0.64 12.85
CA GLN A 111 -22.56 -0.86 12.03
C GLN A 111 -22.88 0.32 11.09
N ASP A 112 -22.25 1.48 11.31
CA ASP A 112 -22.50 2.68 10.53
C ASP A 112 -21.55 2.78 9.34
N LEU A 113 -22.13 2.86 8.14
CA LEU A 113 -21.38 3.15 6.91
C LEU A 113 -20.62 4.47 7.03
N PHE A 114 -19.35 4.47 6.60
CA PHE A 114 -18.54 5.68 6.47
C PHE A 114 -19.26 6.68 5.56
N ALA A 115 -19.04 7.98 5.77
CA ALA A 115 -19.62 9.00 4.90
C ALA A 115 -19.15 8.84 3.44
N LEU A 116 -17.95 8.27 3.23
CA LEU A 116 -17.46 7.88 1.90
C LEU A 116 -18.37 6.89 1.18
N GLU A 117 -18.91 5.90 1.88
CA GLU A 117 -19.74 4.83 1.29
C GLU A 117 -21.13 5.33 0.86
N ARG A 118 -21.50 6.54 1.27
CA ARG A 118 -22.76 7.20 0.92
C ARG A 118 -22.62 8.16 -0.25
N GLN A 119 -21.40 8.39 -0.74
CA GLN A 119 -21.08 9.34 -1.80
C GLN A 119 -20.92 8.62 -3.15
N THR A 120 -21.31 9.30 -4.24
CA THR A 120 -20.98 8.82 -5.58
C THR A 120 -19.53 9.18 -5.93
N PRO A 121 -18.84 8.40 -6.80
CA PRO A 121 -17.51 8.78 -7.28
C PRO A 121 -17.46 10.19 -7.87
N GLU A 122 -18.52 10.59 -8.58
CA GLU A 122 -18.63 11.92 -9.18
C GLU A 122 -18.65 13.04 -8.13
N ASP A 123 -19.25 12.80 -6.95
CA ASP A 123 -19.29 13.78 -5.87
C ASP A 123 -17.95 13.87 -5.13
N ILE A 124 -17.26 12.74 -4.94
CA ILE A 124 -15.91 12.71 -4.36
C ILE A 124 -14.92 13.48 -5.24
N LEU A 125 -15.01 13.31 -6.56
CA LEU A 125 -14.11 13.97 -7.53
C LEU A 125 -14.26 15.51 -7.57
N LYS A 126 -15.37 16.06 -7.07
CA LYS A 126 -15.56 17.52 -6.93
C LYS A 126 -14.78 18.08 -5.74
N LEU A 127 -14.37 17.25 -4.79
CA LEU A 127 -13.66 17.70 -3.60
C LEU A 127 -12.18 17.97 -3.93
N PRO A 128 -11.62 19.11 -3.49
CA PRO A 128 -10.20 19.39 -3.73
C PRO A 128 -9.30 18.33 -3.09
N LYS A 129 -8.26 17.92 -3.80
CA LYS A 129 -7.29 16.95 -3.28
C LYS A 129 -6.72 17.42 -1.93
N GLY A 130 -6.80 16.56 -0.92
CA GLY A 130 -6.27 16.83 0.42
C GLY A 130 -7.10 17.81 1.26
N SER A 131 -8.30 18.17 0.81
CA SER A 131 -9.18 19.05 1.58
C SER A 131 -9.65 18.40 2.89
N GLN A 132 -10.27 19.22 3.76
CA GLN A 132 -10.81 18.70 5.02
C GLN A 132 -12.10 17.91 4.77
N GLU A 133 -12.91 18.32 3.80
CA GLU A 133 -14.13 17.65 3.37
C GLU A 133 -13.85 16.21 2.96
N LEU A 134 -12.79 16.01 2.16
CA LEU A 134 -12.34 14.68 1.72
C LEU A 134 -11.91 13.80 2.90
N ARG A 135 -11.31 14.40 3.94
CA ARG A 135 -10.91 13.68 5.16
C ARG A 135 -12.10 13.32 6.04
N ASN A 136 -13.11 14.18 6.12
CA ASN A 136 -14.32 13.93 6.90
C ASN A 136 -15.12 12.74 6.35
N LEU A 137 -14.89 12.33 5.08
CA LEU A 137 -15.51 11.14 4.52
C LEU A 137 -14.99 9.82 5.13
N LEU A 138 -13.78 9.85 5.72
CA LEU A 138 -13.08 8.69 6.28
C LEU A 138 -13.25 8.54 7.80
N GLN A 139 -13.91 9.51 8.44
CA GLN A 139 -14.21 9.53 9.88
C GLN A 139 -15.55 8.85 10.16
#